data_AF-A0A094BZI6-F1
#
_entry.id   AF-A0A094BZI6-F1
#
_cell.length_a   1.000
_cell.length_b   1.000
_cell.length_c   1.000
_cell.angle_alpha   90.00
_cell.angle_beta   90.00
_cell.angle_gamma   90.00
#
_symmetry.space_group_name_H-M   'P 1'
#
loop_
_entity.id
_entity.type
_entity.pdbx_description
1 polymer ?
#
loop_
_entity_poly.entity_id
_entity_poly.type
_entity_poly.pdbx_seq_one_letter_code
_entity_poly.pdbx_strand_id
1 'polypeptide(L)'
;MHAEMPRELEDGDPVVGMQLWVDLPEKLKMCEPRYRDLRASEIPQVKTDEGKVNIKVISGQSHGVDSVKELAYTPVWIFDVEVQPGGSITQPLPAGWNAFAYTLSGTTSFGSGEEKTEVGQFHNVVFEQAGDTVTAAVEADAKEPGHFYLVAGLPLDQKVVQYGPFVLNTQDQVYEALRDYQNHENGFERAKGWRSEIGKRMMH
;
A
#
# COMPACT_ATOMS: atom_id res chain seq x y z
N MET A 1 10.96 17.13 -3.14
CA MET A 1 11.82 16.44 -4.12
C MET A 1 12.66 15.39 -3.42
N HIS A 2 12.74 14.19 -3.99
CA HIS A 2 13.51 13.07 -3.43
C HIS A 2 13.99 12.14 -4.55
N ALA A 3 14.83 11.17 -4.20
CA ALA A 3 15.24 10.07 -5.06
C ALA A 3 15.16 8.78 -4.24
N GLU A 4 14.69 7.69 -4.85
CA GLU A 4 14.60 6.36 -4.25
C GLU A 4 15.36 5.41 -5.18
N MET A 5 16.45 4.82 -4.67
CA MET A 5 17.39 4.02 -5.46
C MET A 5 17.60 2.68 -4.77
N PRO A 6 17.67 1.56 -5.51
CA PRO A 6 17.99 0.26 -4.92
C PRO A 6 19.31 0.32 -4.15
N ARG A 7 19.35 -0.35 -3.01
CA ARG A 7 20.58 -0.61 -2.26
C ARG A 7 21.02 -2.04 -2.56
N GLU A 8 22.30 -2.26 -2.76
CA GLU A 8 22.85 -3.62 -2.84
C GLU A 8 22.61 -4.35 -1.51
N LEU A 9 21.96 -5.50 -1.60
CA LEU A 9 21.79 -6.43 -0.48
C LEU A 9 23.05 -7.30 -0.35
N GLU A 10 23.30 -7.82 0.85
CA GLU A 10 24.54 -8.59 1.15
C GLU A 10 24.66 -9.88 0.34
N ASP A 11 23.52 -10.46 -0.03
CA ASP A 11 23.37 -11.66 -0.86
C ASP A 11 23.38 -11.37 -2.37
N GLY A 12 23.37 -10.08 -2.76
CA GLY A 12 23.31 -9.65 -4.15
C GLY A 12 21.89 -9.71 -4.76
N ASP A 13 20.88 -10.02 -3.97
CA ASP A 13 19.50 -10.07 -4.45
C ASP A 13 18.94 -8.66 -4.71
N PRO A 14 17.99 -8.52 -5.65
CA PRO A 14 17.33 -7.25 -5.90
C PRO A 14 16.46 -6.83 -4.71
N VAL A 15 16.37 -5.51 -4.47
CA VAL A 15 15.38 -4.98 -3.53
C VAL A 15 13.99 -5.19 -4.09
N VAL A 16 13.16 -5.94 -3.36
CA VAL A 16 11.73 -6.08 -3.64
C VAL A 16 10.95 -5.17 -2.73
N GLY A 17 10.08 -4.35 -3.31
CA GLY A 17 9.25 -3.41 -2.56
C GLY A 17 7.93 -3.14 -3.28
N MET A 18 6.94 -2.69 -2.53
CA MET A 18 5.66 -2.23 -3.04
C MET A 18 5.53 -0.74 -2.76
N GLN A 19 5.10 0.02 -3.77
CA GLN A 19 4.81 1.44 -3.63
C GLN A 19 3.32 1.68 -3.87
N LEU A 20 2.66 2.28 -2.88
CA LEU A 20 1.24 2.65 -2.94
C LEU A 20 1.12 4.17 -2.82
N TRP A 21 0.44 4.79 -3.78
CA TRP A 21 0.05 6.20 -3.69
C TRP A 21 -1.34 6.30 -3.09
N VAL A 22 -1.44 6.99 -1.96
CA VAL A 22 -2.70 7.25 -1.27
C VAL A 22 -3.03 8.72 -1.46
N ASP A 23 -4.15 9.00 -2.13
CA ASP A 23 -4.52 10.38 -2.42
C ASP A 23 -4.90 11.16 -1.15
N LEU A 24 -4.65 12.46 -1.14
CA LEU A 24 -5.02 13.35 -0.02
C LEU A 24 -6.39 14.02 -0.25
N PRO A 25 -7.15 14.32 0.81
CA PRO A 25 -8.32 15.20 0.70
C PRO A 25 -7.91 16.55 0.11
N GLU A 26 -8.78 17.16 -0.70
CA GLU A 26 -8.50 18.45 -1.39
C GLU A 26 -7.87 19.50 -0.45
N LYS A 27 -8.43 19.68 0.74
CA LYS A 27 -7.95 20.65 1.75
C LYS A 27 -6.54 20.39 2.29
N LEU A 28 -5.98 19.21 2.04
CA LEU A 28 -4.65 18.79 2.50
C LEU A 28 -3.63 18.68 1.35
N LYS A 29 -4.01 18.94 0.10
CA LYS A 29 -3.09 18.85 -1.07
C LYS A 29 -1.84 19.72 -0.93
N MET A 30 -1.95 20.85 -0.22
CA MET A 30 -0.88 21.84 -0.01
C MET A 30 -0.31 21.81 1.42
N CYS A 31 -0.57 20.77 2.21
CA CYS A 31 0.02 20.68 3.55
C CYS A 31 1.54 20.51 3.48
N GLU A 32 2.25 20.91 4.54
CA GLU A 32 3.68 20.65 4.61
C GLU A 32 3.99 19.14 4.51
N PRO A 33 5.03 18.74 3.74
CA PRO A 33 5.38 17.34 3.59
C PRO A 33 5.86 16.77 4.92
N ARG A 34 5.42 15.55 5.23
CA ARG A 34 5.83 14.80 6.43
C ARG A 34 6.26 13.39 6.07
N TYR A 35 7.17 12.84 6.87
CA TYR A 35 7.59 11.44 6.80
C TYR A 35 7.17 10.72 8.08
N ARG A 36 6.71 9.48 7.94
CA ARG A 36 6.45 8.57 9.06
C ARG A 36 7.04 7.22 8.71
N ASP A 37 8.20 6.96 9.29
CA ASP A 37 8.89 5.69 9.10
C ASP A 37 8.41 4.68 10.14
N LEU A 38 8.19 3.45 9.68
CA LEU A 38 7.84 2.31 10.52
C LEU A 38 8.75 1.14 10.15
N ARG A 39 9.65 0.78 11.07
CA ARG A 39 10.58 -0.34 10.87
C ARG A 39 9.86 -1.66 11.08
N ALA A 40 10.35 -2.73 10.45
CA ALA A 40 9.79 -4.07 10.59
C ALA A 40 9.62 -4.53 12.06
N SER A 41 10.57 -4.17 12.93
CA SER A 41 10.52 -4.47 14.37
C SER A 41 9.43 -3.73 15.14
N GLU A 42 8.89 -2.65 14.58
CA GLU A 42 7.80 -1.86 15.16
C GLU A 42 6.43 -2.30 14.66
N ILE A 43 6.34 -3.06 13.57
CA ILE A 43 5.07 -3.47 12.98
C ILE A 43 4.48 -4.61 13.83
N PRO A 44 3.29 -4.42 14.45
CA PRO A 44 2.63 -5.49 15.19
C PRO A 44 2.28 -6.65 14.28
N GLN A 45 2.36 -7.86 14.83
CA GLN A 45 2.00 -9.08 14.11
C GLN A 45 0.90 -9.84 14.83
N VAL A 46 0.01 -10.43 14.05
CA VAL A 46 -1.06 -11.30 14.52
C VAL A 46 -0.83 -12.68 13.94
N LYS A 47 -0.91 -13.70 14.79
CA LYS A 47 -0.98 -15.10 14.36
C LYS A 47 -2.38 -15.63 14.63
N THR A 48 -3.03 -16.18 13.61
CA THR A 48 -4.37 -16.77 13.72
C THR A 48 -4.38 -18.17 13.11
N ASP A 49 -5.53 -18.85 13.21
CA ASP A 49 -5.73 -20.19 12.64
C ASP A 49 -4.65 -21.19 13.07
N GLU A 50 -4.45 -21.31 14.39
CA GLU A 50 -3.45 -22.18 15.01
C GLU A 50 -1.99 -21.88 14.55
N GLY A 51 -1.74 -20.65 14.09
CA GLY A 51 -0.43 -20.20 13.63
C GLY A 51 -0.18 -20.39 12.14
N LYS A 52 -1.18 -20.84 11.37
CA LYS A 52 -1.09 -20.96 9.91
C LYS A 52 -1.20 -19.62 9.19
N VAL A 53 -1.74 -18.60 9.84
CA VAL A 53 -1.83 -17.26 9.26
C VAL A 53 -0.99 -16.30 10.07
N ASN A 54 -0.16 -15.52 9.38
CA ASN A 54 0.60 -14.42 9.94
C ASN A 54 0.25 -13.12 9.24
N ILE A 55 -0.07 -12.09 10.01
CA ILE A 55 -0.52 -10.79 9.52
C ILE A 55 0.40 -9.73 10.13
N LYS A 56 1.08 -8.92 9.31
CA LYS A 56 1.71 -7.69 9.79
C LYS A 56 0.74 -6.53 9.62
N VAL A 57 0.43 -5.84 10.71
CA VAL A 57 -0.53 -4.73 10.74
C VAL A 57 0.20 -3.41 10.49
N ILE A 58 0.43 -3.11 9.21
CA ILE A 58 1.15 -1.89 8.79
C ILE A 58 0.31 -0.65 9.12
N SER A 59 -1.00 -0.70 8.80
CA SER A 59 -1.98 0.34 9.15
C SER A 59 -3.34 -0.29 9.38
N GLY A 60 -4.09 0.19 10.38
CA GLY A 60 -5.44 -0.30 10.69
C GLY A 60 -5.47 -1.27 11.86
N GLN A 61 -6.43 -2.19 11.86
CA GLN A 61 -6.62 -3.17 12.93
C GLN A 61 -6.88 -4.57 12.37
N SER A 62 -6.28 -5.58 12.98
CA SER A 62 -6.57 -6.98 12.69
C SER A 62 -6.68 -7.78 13.99
N HIS A 63 -7.79 -8.51 14.16
CA HIS A 63 -8.00 -9.44 15.29
C HIS A 63 -7.67 -8.85 16.68
N GLY A 64 -8.09 -7.59 16.92
CA GLY A 64 -7.86 -6.88 18.18
C GLY A 64 -6.45 -6.29 18.35
N VAL A 65 -5.62 -6.30 17.31
CA VAL A 65 -4.30 -5.66 17.28
C VAL A 65 -4.32 -4.48 16.32
N ASP A 66 -4.07 -3.29 16.86
CA ASP A 66 -3.98 -2.03 16.11
C ASP A 66 -2.55 -1.76 15.62
N SER A 67 -2.43 -1.01 14.52
CA SER A 67 -1.16 -0.43 14.10
C SER A 67 -0.69 0.60 15.14
N VAL A 68 0.64 0.71 15.30
CA VAL A 68 1.25 1.61 16.31
C VAL A 68 1.37 3.06 15.85
N LYS A 69 1.13 3.34 14.56
CA LYS A 69 1.24 4.67 13.96
C LYS A 69 0.13 4.86 12.93
N GLU A 70 -0.37 6.09 12.87
CA GLU A 70 -1.21 6.57 11.77
C GLU A 70 -0.28 6.92 10.59
N LEU A 71 -0.32 6.20 9.47
CA LEU A 71 0.67 6.39 8.40
C LEU A 71 0.28 7.44 7.35
N ALA A 72 -1.01 7.64 7.13
CA ALA A 72 -1.54 8.55 6.11
C ALA A 72 -2.60 9.51 6.70
N TYR A 73 -2.86 10.62 6.02
CA TYR A 73 -3.97 11.52 6.38
C TYR A 73 -5.33 10.95 5.95
N THR A 74 -5.36 10.29 4.79
CA THR A 74 -6.54 9.55 4.33
C THR A 74 -6.56 8.21 5.04
N PRO A 75 -7.67 7.84 5.69
CA PRO A 75 -7.80 6.53 6.32
C PRO A 75 -7.53 5.41 5.32
N VAL A 76 -6.50 4.61 5.61
CA VAL A 76 -6.08 3.45 4.81
C VAL A 76 -5.56 2.37 5.74
N TRP A 77 -6.02 1.15 5.53
CA TRP A 77 -5.57 -0.06 6.20
C TRP A 77 -4.71 -0.86 5.23
N ILE A 78 -3.59 -1.37 5.73
CA ILE A 78 -2.59 -2.09 4.95
C ILE A 78 -2.12 -3.26 5.79
N PHE A 79 -2.25 -4.46 5.24
CA PHE A 79 -1.83 -5.70 5.87
C PHE A 79 -0.91 -6.47 4.94
N ASP A 80 0.18 -6.99 5.48
CA ASP A 80 1.06 -7.97 4.83
C ASP A 80 0.67 -9.35 5.38
N VAL A 81 0.09 -10.21 4.55
CA VAL A 81 -0.58 -11.45 4.98
C VAL A 81 0.08 -12.67 4.34
N GLU A 82 0.52 -13.59 5.18
CA GLU A 82 1.02 -14.91 4.78
C GLU A 82 0.08 -15.99 5.33
N VAL A 83 -0.37 -16.88 4.45
CA VAL A 83 -1.27 -17.99 4.77
C VAL A 83 -0.60 -19.30 4.36
N GLN A 84 -0.33 -20.16 5.34
CA GLN A 84 0.24 -21.49 5.14
C GLN A 84 -0.79 -22.44 4.51
N PRO A 85 -0.36 -23.53 3.83
CA PRO A 85 -1.28 -24.53 3.29
C PRO A 85 -2.32 -25.04 4.31
N GLY A 86 -3.59 -25.04 3.91
CA GLY A 86 -4.71 -25.41 4.76
C GLY A 86 -5.04 -24.36 5.84
N GLY A 87 -4.52 -23.15 5.69
CA GLY A 87 -4.81 -21.98 6.51
C GLY A 87 -5.91 -21.12 5.90
N SER A 88 -6.63 -20.40 6.75
CA SER A 88 -7.67 -19.46 6.32
C SER A 88 -7.79 -18.25 7.25
N ILE A 89 -8.22 -17.13 6.68
CA ILE A 89 -8.45 -15.88 7.39
C ILE A 89 -9.70 -15.17 6.87
N THR A 90 -10.44 -14.58 7.80
CA THR A 90 -11.46 -13.57 7.50
C THR A 90 -11.04 -12.27 8.16
N GLN A 91 -10.71 -11.27 7.35
CA GLN A 91 -10.31 -9.94 7.82
C GLN A 91 -11.52 -8.99 7.73
N PRO A 92 -12.03 -8.47 8.85
CA PRO A 92 -13.00 -7.37 8.84
C PRO A 92 -12.38 -6.11 8.25
N LEU A 93 -13.15 -5.40 7.44
CA LEU A 93 -12.79 -4.11 6.86
C LEU A 93 -13.92 -3.11 7.13
N PRO A 94 -13.62 -1.80 7.20
CA PRO A 94 -14.67 -0.80 7.34
C PRO A 94 -15.63 -0.84 6.14
N ALA A 95 -16.93 -0.88 6.41
CA ALA A 95 -17.95 -0.90 5.36
C ALA A 95 -17.86 0.34 4.45
N GLY A 96 -18.08 0.14 3.14
CA GLY A 96 -18.05 1.21 2.13
C GLY A 96 -16.64 1.68 1.75
N TRP A 97 -15.59 1.06 2.26
CA TRP A 97 -14.22 1.33 1.81
C TRP A 97 -13.94 0.60 0.49
N ASN A 98 -13.07 1.19 -0.34
CA ASN A 98 -12.45 0.45 -1.44
C ASN A 98 -11.49 -0.57 -0.85
N ALA A 99 -11.49 -1.80 -1.36
CA ALA A 99 -10.54 -2.82 -0.94
C ALA A 99 -9.98 -3.61 -2.12
N PHE A 100 -8.70 -3.99 -2.01
CA PHE A 100 -8.07 -4.91 -2.94
C PHE A 100 -6.98 -5.75 -2.26
N ALA A 101 -6.69 -6.90 -2.84
CA ALA A 101 -5.53 -7.72 -2.48
C ALA A 101 -4.55 -7.79 -3.66
N TYR A 102 -3.25 -7.67 -3.38
CA TYR A 102 -2.20 -7.88 -4.36
C TYR A 102 -1.38 -9.11 -3.99
N THR A 103 -1.44 -10.15 -4.83
CA THR A 103 -0.77 -11.43 -4.59
C THR A 103 0.71 -11.35 -5.00
N LEU A 104 1.62 -11.80 -4.13
CA LEU A 104 3.07 -11.76 -4.33
C LEU A 104 3.65 -13.13 -4.66
N SER A 105 3.20 -14.17 -3.97
CA SER A 105 3.63 -15.54 -4.20
C SER A 105 2.55 -16.53 -3.77
N GLY A 106 2.68 -17.75 -4.25
CA GLY A 106 1.70 -18.80 -4.05
C GLY A 106 0.36 -18.50 -4.72
N THR A 107 -0.61 -19.32 -4.33
CA THR A 107 -1.97 -19.26 -4.82
C THR A 107 -2.91 -19.12 -3.63
N THR A 108 -3.73 -18.09 -3.66
CA THR A 108 -4.69 -17.79 -2.59
C THR A 108 -6.10 -17.75 -3.18
N SER A 109 -7.03 -18.43 -2.53
CA SER A 109 -8.45 -18.28 -2.82
C SER A 109 -9.04 -17.12 -2.05
N PHE A 110 -9.78 -16.25 -2.72
CA PHE A 110 -10.50 -15.14 -2.11
C PHE A 110 -12.02 -15.34 -2.20
N GLY A 111 -12.75 -14.86 -1.20
CA GLY A 111 -14.21 -15.01 -1.12
C GLY A 111 -14.65 -16.29 -0.40
N SER A 112 -15.94 -16.59 -0.47
CA SER A 112 -16.55 -17.74 0.21
C SER A 112 -17.67 -18.36 -0.63
N GLY A 113 -17.95 -19.65 -0.42
CA GLY A 113 -19.02 -20.34 -1.15
C GLY A 113 -18.77 -20.36 -2.67
N GLU A 114 -19.81 -20.05 -3.45
CA GLU A 114 -19.76 -20.07 -4.91
C GLU A 114 -18.94 -18.92 -5.52
N GLU A 115 -18.70 -17.84 -4.77
CA GLU A 115 -17.90 -16.69 -5.21
C GLU A 115 -16.39 -16.87 -4.95
N LYS A 116 -15.99 -18.01 -4.36
CA LYS A 116 -14.59 -18.33 -4.08
C LYS A 116 -13.80 -18.39 -5.40
N THR A 117 -12.80 -17.54 -5.53
CA THR A 117 -11.95 -17.45 -6.72
C THR A 117 -10.50 -17.69 -6.34
N GLU A 118 -9.87 -18.66 -7.01
CA GLU A 118 -8.44 -18.94 -6.84
C GLU A 118 -7.60 -17.96 -7.67
N VAL A 119 -6.60 -17.36 -7.03
CA VAL A 119 -5.76 -16.32 -7.64
C VAL A 119 -4.29 -16.62 -7.35
N GLY A 120 -3.51 -16.79 -8.43
CA GLY A 120 -2.05 -16.93 -8.34
C GLY A 120 -1.32 -15.61 -8.14
N GLN A 121 0.01 -15.65 -8.14
CA GLN A 121 0.86 -14.46 -7.96
C GLN A 121 0.64 -13.34 -8.99
N PHE A 122 0.96 -12.11 -8.59
CA PHE A 122 0.99 -10.87 -9.38
C PHE A 122 -0.35 -10.41 -9.94
N HIS A 123 -1.43 -10.69 -9.22
CA HIS A 123 -2.77 -10.21 -9.55
C HIS A 123 -3.26 -9.18 -8.54
N ASN A 124 -4.02 -8.22 -9.05
CA ASN A 124 -4.80 -7.31 -8.22
C ASN A 124 -6.25 -7.78 -8.16
N VAL A 125 -6.69 -8.23 -6.99
CA VAL A 125 -8.05 -8.70 -6.72
C VAL A 125 -8.83 -7.56 -6.10
N VAL A 126 -9.83 -7.04 -6.81
CA VAL A 126 -10.66 -5.93 -6.33
C VAL A 126 -11.94 -6.47 -5.72
N PHE A 127 -12.32 -5.96 -4.55
CA PHE A 127 -13.53 -6.37 -3.84
C PHE A 127 -14.65 -5.35 -3.97
N GLU A 128 -15.88 -5.82 -3.90
CA GLU A 128 -17.09 -4.99 -3.86
C GLU A 128 -17.15 -4.17 -2.57
N GLN A 129 -17.51 -2.88 -2.66
CA GLN A 129 -17.60 -1.97 -1.50
C GLN A 129 -18.72 -2.32 -0.52
N ALA A 130 -19.71 -3.10 -0.95
CA ALA A 130 -20.87 -3.46 -0.15
C ALA A 130 -20.54 -4.45 0.98
N GLY A 131 -19.40 -5.15 0.90
CA GLY A 131 -18.92 -6.07 1.93
C GLY A 131 -18.23 -5.37 3.09
N ASP A 132 -18.14 -6.08 4.22
CA ASP A 132 -17.45 -5.65 5.45
C ASP A 132 -16.33 -6.61 5.86
N THR A 133 -16.06 -7.63 5.06
CA THR A 133 -15.07 -8.67 5.31
C THR A 133 -14.43 -9.15 4.01
N VAL A 134 -13.16 -9.55 4.10
CA VAL A 134 -12.46 -10.30 3.03
C VAL A 134 -12.01 -11.62 3.61
N THR A 135 -12.41 -12.72 2.96
CA THR A 135 -11.93 -14.07 3.30
C THR A 135 -10.87 -14.50 2.31
N ALA A 136 -9.78 -15.06 2.82
CA ALA A 136 -8.69 -15.64 2.05
C ALA A 136 -8.29 -17.01 2.62
N ALA A 137 -7.95 -17.97 1.75
CA ALA A 137 -7.52 -19.30 2.15
C ALA A 137 -6.52 -19.90 1.17
N VAL A 138 -5.69 -20.81 1.66
CA VAL A 138 -4.76 -21.59 0.83
C VAL A 138 -5.11 -23.07 0.98
N GLU A 139 -5.21 -23.78 -0.13
CA GLU A 139 -5.55 -25.20 -0.13
C GLU A 139 -4.55 -26.04 0.66
N ALA A 140 -5.01 -27.12 1.30
CA ALA A 140 -4.19 -27.93 2.20
C ALA A 140 -3.07 -28.69 1.48
N ASP A 141 -3.23 -28.98 0.19
CA ASP A 141 -2.25 -29.65 -0.67
C ASP A 141 -1.38 -28.66 -1.47
N ALA A 142 -1.53 -27.35 -1.23
CA ALA A 142 -0.68 -26.34 -1.82
C ALA A 142 0.80 -26.56 -1.42
N LYS A 143 1.70 -26.34 -2.37
CA LYS A 143 3.15 -26.59 -2.18
C LYS A 143 3.87 -25.44 -1.50
N GLU A 144 3.29 -24.26 -1.50
CA GLU A 144 3.86 -23.03 -0.96
C GLU A 144 2.78 -22.19 -0.27
N PRO A 145 3.16 -21.32 0.69
CA PRO A 145 2.23 -20.38 1.30
C PRO A 145 1.70 -19.37 0.29
N GLY A 146 0.49 -18.88 0.51
CA GLY A 146 -0.02 -17.69 -0.15
C GLY A 146 0.48 -16.44 0.55
N HIS A 147 1.06 -15.50 -0.20
CA HIS A 147 1.54 -14.22 0.32
C HIS A 147 0.90 -13.07 -0.45
N PHE A 148 0.21 -12.17 0.24
CA PHE A 148 -0.46 -11.03 -0.39
C PHE A 148 -0.51 -9.82 0.53
N TYR A 149 -0.55 -8.63 -0.08
CA TYR A 149 -0.99 -7.43 0.62
C TYR A 149 -2.50 -7.29 0.53
N LEU A 150 -3.16 -6.97 1.63
CA LEU A 150 -4.56 -6.56 1.65
C LEU A 150 -4.62 -5.07 2.02
N VAL A 151 -5.25 -4.28 1.16
CA VAL A 151 -5.36 -2.83 1.31
C VAL A 151 -6.83 -2.43 1.27
N ALA A 152 -7.23 -1.57 2.20
CA ALA A 152 -8.54 -0.95 2.19
C ALA A 152 -8.42 0.55 2.48
N GLY A 153 -9.17 1.40 1.79
CA GLY A 153 -9.10 2.84 1.99
C GLY A 153 -10.45 3.52 1.85
N LEU A 154 -10.65 4.58 2.63
CA LEU A 154 -11.82 5.44 2.53
C LEU A 154 -11.83 6.11 1.13
N PRO A 155 -12.85 5.86 0.28
CA PRO A 155 -12.98 6.59 -0.97
C PRO A 155 -13.19 8.08 -0.70
N LEU A 156 -12.48 8.93 -1.42
CA LEU A 156 -12.66 10.37 -1.37
C LEU A 156 -13.66 10.79 -2.44
N ASP A 157 -14.75 11.43 -2.03
CA ASP A 157 -15.72 12.05 -2.95
C ASP A 157 -15.19 13.39 -3.45
N GLN A 158 -14.21 13.31 -4.35
CA GLN A 158 -13.56 14.48 -4.95
C GLN A 158 -13.09 14.18 -6.38
N LYS A 159 -12.93 15.22 -7.19
CA LYS A 159 -12.32 15.08 -8.52
C LYS A 159 -10.85 14.75 -8.40
N VAL A 160 -10.35 13.89 -9.29
CA VAL A 160 -8.94 13.56 -9.42
C VAL A 160 -8.46 13.99 -10.81
N VAL A 161 -7.46 14.87 -10.83
CA VAL A 161 -6.77 15.32 -12.05
C VAL A 161 -5.29 15.04 -11.86
N GLN A 162 -4.74 14.14 -12.68
CA GLN A 162 -3.34 13.73 -12.62
C GLN A 162 -2.57 14.20 -13.85
N TYR A 163 -1.37 14.72 -13.63
CA TYR A 163 -0.36 14.95 -14.66
C TYR A 163 1.03 14.59 -14.12
N GLY A 164 1.53 13.42 -14.51
CA GLY A 164 2.79 12.89 -14.01
C GLY A 164 2.76 12.75 -12.47
N PRO A 165 3.68 13.40 -11.73
CA PRO A 165 3.75 13.32 -10.26
C PRO A 165 2.76 14.25 -9.54
N PHE A 166 2.00 15.07 -10.28
CA PHE A 166 1.06 16.02 -9.70
C PHE A 166 -0.36 15.46 -9.76
N VAL A 167 -0.98 15.27 -8.60
CA VAL A 167 -2.37 14.79 -8.45
C VAL A 167 -3.17 15.82 -7.65
N LEU A 168 -4.03 16.57 -8.32
CA LEU A 168 -4.83 17.68 -7.77
C LEU A 168 -6.32 17.50 -8.13
N ASN A 169 -7.15 18.50 -7.85
CA ASN A 169 -8.60 18.42 -8.02
C ASN A 169 -9.11 19.18 -9.28
N THR A 170 -8.30 20.09 -9.84
CA THR A 170 -8.62 20.82 -11.09
C THR A 170 -7.42 20.90 -12.05
N GLN A 171 -7.69 21.17 -13.34
CA GLN A 171 -6.64 21.37 -14.34
C GLN A 171 -5.78 22.62 -14.03
N ASP A 172 -6.40 23.71 -13.58
CA ASP A 172 -5.69 24.94 -13.22
C ASP A 172 -4.69 24.71 -12.08
N GLN A 173 -5.07 23.94 -11.05
CA GLN A 173 -4.17 23.57 -9.95
C GLN A 173 -2.96 22.76 -10.44
N VAL A 174 -3.16 21.88 -11.43
CA VAL A 174 -2.04 21.13 -12.05
C VAL A 174 -1.11 22.07 -12.81
N TYR A 175 -1.65 23.01 -13.58
CA TYR A 175 -0.82 23.98 -14.31
C TYR A 175 -0.05 24.90 -13.36
N GLU A 176 -0.66 25.31 -12.26
CA GLU A 176 0.01 26.07 -11.20
C GLU A 176 1.14 25.25 -10.56
N ALA A 177 0.89 24.00 -10.17
CA ALA A 177 1.92 23.13 -9.60
C ALA A 177 3.12 22.91 -10.55
N LEU A 178 2.85 22.78 -11.86
CA LEU A 178 3.89 22.70 -12.88
C LEU A 178 4.72 23.99 -12.96
N ARG A 179 4.06 25.16 -12.94
CA ARG A 179 4.73 26.46 -12.94
C ARG A 179 5.60 26.64 -11.70
N ASP A 180 5.06 26.30 -10.55
CA ASP A 180 5.73 26.44 -9.25
C ASP A 180 6.95 25.50 -9.17
N TYR A 181 6.84 24.28 -9.69
CA TYR A 181 7.98 23.38 -9.83
C TYR A 181 9.07 23.93 -10.76
N GLN A 182 8.71 24.46 -11.92
CA GLN A 182 9.66 25.03 -12.90
C GLN A 182 10.35 26.29 -12.36
N ASN A 183 9.61 27.12 -11.62
CA ASN A 183 10.12 28.37 -11.07
C ASN A 183 10.79 28.21 -9.71
N HIS A 184 10.63 27.06 -9.04
CA HIS A 184 11.11 26.78 -7.69
C HIS A 184 10.42 27.67 -6.64
N GLU A 185 9.09 27.70 -6.66
CA GLU A 185 8.25 28.53 -5.79
C GLU A 185 7.23 27.66 -5.03
N ASN A 186 6.55 28.26 -4.05
CA ASN A 186 5.41 27.69 -3.32
C ASN A 186 5.63 26.24 -2.81
N GLY A 187 6.77 26.00 -2.17
CA GLY A 187 7.17 24.68 -1.64
C GLY A 187 8.24 23.96 -2.46
N PHE A 188 8.58 24.45 -3.66
CA PHE A 188 9.65 23.91 -4.50
C PHE A 188 10.95 24.72 -4.46
N GLU A 189 11.11 25.68 -3.54
CA GLU A 189 12.28 26.57 -3.45
C GLU A 189 13.59 25.79 -3.33
N ARG A 190 13.56 24.66 -2.60
CA ARG A 190 14.73 23.79 -2.41
C ARG A 190 15.07 22.93 -3.62
N ALA A 191 14.22 22.87 -4.64
CA ALA A 191 14.55 22.14 -5.87
C ALA A 191 15.63 22.87 -6.69
N LYS A 192 15.82 24.18 -6.48
CA LYS A 192 16.76 24.99 -7.25
C LYS A 192 18.20 24.53 -7.02
N GLY A 193 18.80 23.93 -8.05
CA GLY A 193 20.15 23.40 -8.00
C GLY A 193 20.32 22.12 -7.16
N TRP A 194 19.24 21.55 -6.63
CA TRP A 194 19.31 20.30 -5.87
C TRP A 194 19.61 19.11 -6.78
N ARG A 195 20.47 18.22 -6.31
CA ARG A 195 20.80 16.93 -6.95
C ARG A 195 21.03 15.90 -5.85
N SER A 196 20.42 14.73 -5.96
CA SER A 196 20.68 13.64 -5.00
C SER A 196 22.05 13.01 -5.27
N GLU A 197 22.77 12.61 -4.22
CA GLU A 197 24.02 11.84 -4.37
C GLU A 197 23.73 10.42 -4.88
N ILE A 198 22.66 9.80 -4.37
CA ILE A 198 22.28 8.44 -4.74
C ILE A 198 21.79 8.33 -6.19
N GLY A 199 21.20 9.40 -6.75
CA GLY A 199 20.76 9.43 -8.15
C GLY A 199 21.90 9.48 -9.16
N LYS A 200 23.06 10.04 -8.77
CA LYS A 200 24.23 10.15 -9.67
C LYS A 200 24.86 8.79 -9.99
N ARG A 201 24.75 7.81 -9.09
CA ARG A 201 25.42 6.51 -9.20
C ARG A 201 24.98 5.66 -10.40
N MET A 202 23.82 5.93 -11.01
CA MET A 202 23.32 5.18 -12.17
C MET A 202 23.70 5.80 -13.54
N MET A 203 24.43 6.92 -13.60
CA MET A 203 24.81 7.57 -14.87
C MET A 203 26.21 7.18 -15.40
N HIS A 204 26.77 6.07 -14.93
CA HIS A 204 28.08 5.57 -15.36
C HIS A 204 28.00 4.16 -15.93
#